data_AF-A0A8S3H2A6-F1
#
_entry.id   AF-A0A8S3H2A6-F1
#
_cell.length_a   1.000
_cell.length_b   1.000
_cell.length_c   1.000
_cell.angle_alpha   90.00
_cell.angle_beta   90.00
_cell.angle_gamma   90.00
#
_symmetry.space_group_name_H-M   'P 1'
#
loop_
_entity.id
_entity.type
_entity.pdbx_description
1 polymer ?
#
loop_
_entity_poly.entity_id
_entity_poly.type
_entity_poly.pdbx_seq_one_letter_code
_entity_poly.pdbx_strand_id
1 'polypeptide(L)'
;EVDAYCVNKLDPEQKLAHRQVVQHFENTYKIHVTPFNRRRYPVSLWSAMMVNGELSSRDFSLAIRDHTAHTNGYLESLKKLFFRSTYILATIGLAIVEALLKKHNKRFHKVAHKFYEEIQILLGDDGILFFPTFPQSASVHGQLTLVVAQEI
;
A
#
# COMPACT_ATOMS: atom_id res chain seq x y z
N GLU A 1 5.30 -5.49 -13.50
CA GLU A 1 3.97 -5.89 -14.00
C GLU A 1 2.96 -6.14 -12.89
N VAL A 2 3.28 -6.92 -11.85
CA VAL A 2 2.32 -7.28 -10.77
C VAL A 2 1.58 -6.08 -10.15
N ASP A 3 2.26 -4.98 -9.86
CA ASP A 3 1.64 -3.80 -9.23
C ASP A 3 0.54 -3.12 -10.08
N ALA A 4 0.58 -3.24 -11.42
CA ALA A 4 -0.44 -2.65 -12.28
C ALA A 4 -1.78 -3.38 -12.17
N TYR A 5 -1.73 -4.68 -11.89
CA TYR A 5 -2.89 -5.56 -11.74
C TYR A 5 -3.57 -5.41 -10.37
N CYS A 6 -2.87 -4.88 -9.36
CA CYS A 6 -3.40 -4.77 -8.01
C CYS A 6 -4.10 -3.43 -7.73
N VAL A 7 -4.33 -2.59 -8.75
CA VAL A 7 -4.86 -1.23 -8.58
C VAL A 7 -6.03 -1.00 -9.51
N ASN A 8 -7.19 -0.69 -8.93
CA ASN A 8 -8.37 -0.32 -9.69
C ASN A 8 -8.14 0.95 -10.51
N LYS A 9 -8.70 0.99 -11.72
CA LYS A 9 -8.75 2.21 -12.52
C LYS A 9 -9.58 3.26 -11.78
N LEU A 10 -9.10 4.50 -11.80
CA LEU A 10 -9.79 5.64 -11.22
C LEU A 10 -11.12 5.89 -11.97
N ASP A 11 -12.19 5.98 -11.19
CA ASP A 11 -13.56 6.22 -11.65
C ASP A 11 -13.67 7.51 -12.49
N PRO A 12 -14.40 7.51 -13.62
CA PRO A 12 -14.61 8.70 -14.43
C PRO A 12 -15.20 9.89 -13.66
N GLU A 13 -16.13 9.65 -12.74
CA GLU A 13 -16.77 10.68 -11.92
C GLU A 13 -15.76 11.31 -10.97
N GLN A 14 -14.91 10.49 -10.33
CA GLN A 14 -13.83 11.01 -9.48
C GLN A 14 -12.81 11.82 -10.28
N LYS A 15 -12.48 11.41 -11.52
CA LYS A 15 -11.64 12.22 -12.42
C LYS A 15 -12.28 13.56 -12.73
N LEU A 16 -13.59 13.58 -12.98
CA LEU A 16 -14.32 14.80 -13.27
C LEU A 16 -14.35 15.73 -12.07
N ALA A 17 -14.67 15.22 -10.88
CA ALA A 17 -14.66 15.98 -9.63
C ALA A 17 -13.28 16.58 -9.36
N HIS A 18 -12.21 15.80 -9.55
CA HIS A 18 -10.84 16.30 -9.40
C HIS A 18 -10.52 17.44 -10.38
N ARG A 19 -10.94 17.32 -11.64
CA ARG A 19 -10.78 18.38 -12.65
C ARG A 19 -11.55 19.65 -12.28
N GLN A 20 -12.76 19.51 -11.74
CA GLN A 20 -13.56 20.65 -11.29
C GLN A 20 -12.91 21.38 -10.12
N VAL A 21 -12.33 20.64 -9.17
CA VAL A 21 -11.54 21.23 -8.08
C VAL A 21 -10.36 22.00 -8.64
N VAL A 22 -9.56 21.40 -9.53
CA VAL A 22 -8.42 22.08 -10.17
C VAL A 22 -8.88 23.37 -10.87
N GLN A 23 -9.92 23.30 -11.70
CA GLN A 23 -10.46 24.47 -12.40
C GLN A 23 -10.95 25.56 -11.44
N HIS A 24 -11.59 25.19 -10.33
CA HIS A 24 -12.04 26.15 -9.33
C HIS A 24 -10.85 26.89 -8.71
N PHE A 25 -9.78 26.16 -8.35
CA PHE A 25 -8.60 26.77 -7.77
C PHE A 25 -7.83 27.66 -8.76
N GLU A 26 -7.68 27.21 -10.01
CA GLU A 26 -7.05 27.99 -11.08
C GLU A 26 -7.83 29.27 -11.39
N ASN A 27 -9.16 29.19 -11.46
CA ASN A 27 -10.00 30.34 -11.83
C ASN A 27 -10.15 31.34 -10.69
N THR A 28 -10.36 30.86 -9.46
CA THR A 28 -10.68 31.68 -8.29
C THR A 28 -9.43 32.27 -7.65
N TYR A 29 -8.40 31.45 -7.46
CA TYR A 29 -7.19 31.84 -6.74
C TYR A 29 -6.00 32.14 -7.66
N LYS A 30 -6.16 31.95 -8.98
CA LYS A 30 -5.10 32.18 -9.99
C LYS A 30 -3.81 31.40 -9.72
N ILE A 31 -3.93 30.25 -9.05
CA ILE A 31 -2.83 29.34 -8.75
C ILE A 31 -2.70 28.34 -9.90
N HIS A 32 -1.49 28.05 -10.36
CA HIS A 32 -1.25 27.03 -11.39
C HIS A 32 -1.12 25.63 -10.76
N VAL A 33 -1.89 24.65 -11.25
CA VAL A 33 -1.81 23.27 -10.77
C VAL A 33 -0.90 22.45 -11.68
N THR A 34 0.21 21.96 -11.13
CA THR A 34 1.17 21.15 -11.89
C THR A 34 0.80 19.66 -11.83
N PRO A 35 0.61 18.97 -12.97
CA PRO A 35 0.34 17.54 -12.97
C PRO A 35 1.59 16.74 -12.60
N PHE A 36 1.46 15.85 -11.62
CA PHE A 36 2.52 14.92 -11.25
C PHE A 36 2.24 13.53 -11.81
N ASN A 37 3.05 13.06 -12.77
CA ASN A 37 2.91 11.75 -13.36
C ASN A 37 4.18 10.90 -13.12
N ARG A 38 4.05 9.88 -12.26
CA ARG A 38 5.13 8.95 -11.95
C ARG A 38 4.67 7.51 -12.06
N ARG A 39 5.61 6.61 -12.34
CA ARG A 39 5.37 5.16 -12.37
C ARG A 39 4.81 4.70 -11.02
N ARG A 40 3.74 3.91 -11.10
CA ARG A 40 2.98 3.41 -9.97
C ARG A 40 3.57 2.07 -9.54
N TYR A 41 4.18 2.04 -8.36
CA TYR A 41 4.49 0.79 -7.66
C TYR A 41 3.86 0.76 -6.26
N PRO A 42 2.54 1.00 -6.13
CA PRO A 42 1.94 1.26 -4.83
C PRO A 42 2.01 0.06 -3.90
N VAL A 43 1.81 -1.16 -4.41
CA VAL A 43 1.86 -2.38 -3.59
C VAL A 43 3.30 -2.69 -3.18
N SER A 44 4.25 -2.54 -4.09
CA SER A 44 5.67 -2.76 -3.77
C SER A 44 6.21 -1.70 -2.81
N LEU A 45 5.84 -0.42 -2.95
CA LEU A 45 6.22 0.64 -1.99
C LEU A 45 5.54 0.41 -0.64
N TRP A 46 4.23 0.17 -0.61
CA TRP A 46 3.49 -0.08 0.63
C TRP A 46 4.09 -1.27 1.38
N SER A 47 4.26 -2.41 0.71
CA SER A 47 4.82 -3.60 1.34
C SER A 47 6.27 -3.42 1.79
N ALA A 48 7.06 -2.56 1.13
CA ALA A 48 8.40 -2.21 1.58
C ALA A 48 8.39 -1.34 2.84
N MET A 49 7.48 -0.37 2.93
CA MET A 49 7.34 0.52 4.08
C MET A 49 6.74 -0.20 5.29
N MET A 50 5.79 -1.11 5.08
CA MET A 50 5.21 -1.93 6.15
C MET A 50 6.24 -2.81 6.85
N VAL A 51 7.26 -3.24 6.11
CA VAL A 51 8.23 -4.23 6.56
C VAL A 51 9.55 -3.61 7.05
N ASN A 52 9.95 -2.48 6.49
CA ASN A 52 11.24 -1.84 6.77
C ASN A 52 11.12 -0.36 7.21
N GLY A 53 9.92 0.20 7.36
CA GLY A 53 9.75 1.59 7.78
C GLY A 53 10.16 1.82 9.24
N GLU A 54 10.46 3.04 9.65
CA GLU A 54 10.81 3.35 11.05
C GLU A 54 9.66 3.04 12.04
N LEU A 55 8.40 3.03 11.54
CA LEU A 55 7.22 2.54 12.23
C LEU A 55 7.09 1.01 12.26
N SER A 56 7.92 0.25 11.54
CA SER A 56 7.95 -1.22 11.54
C SER A 56 8.60 -1.80 12.80
N SER A 57 8.56 -1.07 13.91
CA SER A 57 9.18 -1.42 15.18
C SER A 57 8.59 -2.69 15.83
N ARG A 58 7.65 -3.39 15.18
CA ARG A 58 7.11 -4.67 15.64
C ARG A 58 6.81 -5.57 14.45
N ASP A 59 7.76 -6.44 14.15
CA ASP A 59 7.55 -7.61 13.29
C ASP A 59 6.27 -8.35 13.71
N PHE A 60 5.40 -8.69 12.76
CA PHE A 60 4.16 -9.41 13.06
C PHE A 60 4.48 -10.75 13.73
N SER A 61 5.46 -11.48 13.18
CA SER A 61 6.00 -12.72 13.76
C SER A 61 6.49 -12.58 15.20
N LEU A 62 6.92 -11.40 15.62
CA LEU A 62 7.39 -11.08 16.97
C LEU A 62 6.21 -10.69 17.90
N ALA A 63 5.24 -9.93 17.38
CA ALA A 63 4.05 -9.49 18.12
C ALA A 63 3.15 -10.65 18.56
N ILE A 64 3.06 -11.72 17.76
CA ILE A 64 2.24 -12.92 18.09
C ILE A 64 2.76 -13.65 19.32
N ARG A 65 4.03 -13.47 19.69
CA ARG A 65 4.66 -14.11 20.86
C ARG A 65 5.00 -13.10 21.95
N ASP A 66 4.21 -12.04 22.09
CA ASP A 66 4.41 -10.99 23.10
C ASP A 66 5.85 -10.45 23.14
N HIS A 67 6.46 -10.30 21.97
CA HIS A 67 7.83 -9.80 21.80
C HIS A 67 8.96 -10.70 22.33
N THR A 68 8.66 -11.96 22.68
CA THR A 68 9.65 -12.89 23.24
C THR A 68 10.50 -13.59 22.18
N ALA A 69 9.95 -13.87 21.00
CA ALA A 69 10.63 -14.58 19.92
C ALA A 69 9.89 -14.42 18.58
N HIS A 70 10.62 -14.57 17.47
CA HIS A 70 10.02 -14.62 16.15
C HIS A 70 9.31 -15.96 15.90
N THR A 71 8.12 -15.88 15.32
CA THR A 71 7.39 -17.04 14.81
C THR A 71 7.86 -17.40 13.42
N ASN A 72 8.37 -18.62 13.23
CA ASN A 72 8.69 -19.12 11.89
C ASN A 72 7.43 -19.72 11.24
N GLY A 73 6.83 -18.98 10.30
CA GLY A 73 5.61 -19.41 9.60
C GLY A 73 5.74 -20.75 8.87
N TYR A 74 6.92 -21.10 8.34
CA TYR A 74 7.14 -22.40 7.68
C TYR A 74 7.11 -23.55 8.69
N LEU A 75 7.73 -23.36 9.86
CA LEU A 75 7.70 -24.36 10.93
C LEU A 75 6.29 -24.52 11.51
N GLU A 76 5.56 -23.43 11.71
CA GLU A 76 4.17 -23.48 12.18
C GLU A 76 3.24 -24.14 11.16
N SER A 77 3.47 -23.97 9.86
CA SER A 77 2.73 -24.69 8.81
C SER A 77 2.90 -26.20 8.94
N LEU A 78 4.14 -26.66 9.13
CA LEU A 78 4.44 -28.08 9.33
C LEU A 78 3.79 -28.60 10.63
N LYS A 79 3.88 -27.85 11.73
CA LYS A 79 3.20 -28.21 12.99
C LYS A 79 1.69 -28.28 12.82
N LYS A 80 1.08 -27.37 12.03
CA LYS A 80 -0.36 -27.36 11.78
C LYS A 80 -0.81 -28.59 11.00
N LEU A 81 -0.01 -29.05 10.04
CA LEU A 81 -0.25 -30.30 9.30
C LEU A 81 -0.30 -31.52 10.25
N PHE A 82 0.48 -31.50 11.32
CA PHE A 82 0.46 -32.53 12.38
C PHE A 82 -0.49 -32.18 13.55
N PHE A 83 -1.40 -31.21 13.40
CA PHE A 83 -2.32 -30.72 14.44
C PHE A 83 -1.65 -30.24 15.75
N ARG A 84 -0.36 -29.89 15.70
CA ARG A 84 0.44 -29.43 16.85
C ARG A 84 0.56 -27.91 16.96
N SER A 85 0.02 -27.15 16.01
CA SER A 85 0.03 -25.69 16.06
C SER A 85 -1.29 -25.12 16.59
N THR A 86 -1.19 -24.23 17.58
CA THR A 86 -2.30 -23.48 18.17
C THR A 86 -2.72 -22.28 17.31
N TYR A 87 -1.89 -21.86 16.35
CA TYR A 87 -2.18 -20.70 15.50
C TYR A 87 -3.22 -21.01 14.41
N ILE A 88 -3.98 -19.98 14.03
CA ILE A 88 -4.93 -20.03 12.91
C ILE A 88 -4.14 -19.94 11.60
N LEU A 89 -4.65 -20.57 10.53
CA LEU A 89 -3.98 -20.56 9.22
C LEU A 89 -3.69 -19.14 8.70
N ALA A 90 -4.58 -18.18 8.96
CA ALA A 90 -4.36 -16.78 8.62
C ALA A 90 -3.11 -16.18 9.30
N THR A 91 -2.89 -16.50 10.57
CA THR A 91 -1.70 -16.09 11.35
C THR A 91 -0.42 -16.67 10.75
N ILE A 92 -0.45 -17.97 10.41
CA ILE A 92 0.69 -18.66 9.80
C ILE A 92 1.01 -18.07 8.42
N GLY A 93 -0.03 -17.86 7.60
CA GLY A 93 0.09 -17.26 6.27
C GLY A 93 0.68 -15.86 6.32
N LEU A 94 0.21 -15.01 7.23
CA LEU A 94 0.72 -13.65 7.38
C LEU A 94 2.19 -13.62 7.82
N ALA A 95 2.62 -14.55 8.69
CA ALA A 95 4.04 -14.69 9.06
C ALA A 95 4.93 -15.12 7.88
N ILE A 96 4.41 -15.96 6.98
CA ILE A 96 5.11 -16.33 5.73
C ILE A 96 5.20 -15.13 4.78
N VAL A 97 4.09 -14.41 4.58
CA VAL A 97 4.03 -13.22 3.74
C VAL A 97 5.03 -12.18 4.23
N GLU A 98 5.07 -11.91 5.54
CA GLU A 98 6.04 -11.00 6.15
C GLU A 98 7.49 -11.41 5.80
N ALA A 99 7.85 -12.69 5.97
CA ALA A 99 9.19 -13.18 5.66
C ALA A 99 9.55 -13.07 4.16
N LEU A 100 8.58 -13.33 3.27
CA LEU A 100 8.78 -13.20 1.82
C LEU A 100 8.97 -11.74 1.40
N LEU A 101 8.17 -10.82 1.94
CA LEU A 101 8.27 -9.39 1.69
C LEU A 101 9.60 -8.82 2.21
N LYS A 102 10.06 -9.24 3.40
CA LYS A 102 11.40 -8.88 3.93
C LYS A 102 12.52 -9.20 2.95
N LYS A 103 12.45 -10.38 2.32
CA LYS A 103 13.45 -10.83 1.35
C LYS A 103 13.41 -10.03 0.04
N HIS A 104 12.22 -9.72 -0.47
CA HIS A 104 12.05 -9.06 -1.78
C HIS A 104 12.17 -7.52 -1.74
N ASN A 105 11.83 -6.88 -0.62
CA ASN A 105 11.53 -5.44 -0.63
C ASN A 105 12.68 -4.50 -0.24
N LYS A 106 13.90 -4.99 0.00
CA LYS A 106 15.06 -4.12 0.32
C LYS A 106 15.31 -3.04 -0.74
N ARG A 107 15.08 -3.37 -2.02
CA ARG A 107 15.20 -2.41 -3.14
C ARG A 107 14.12 -1.33 -3.09
N PHE A 108 12.87 -1.72 -2.83
CA PHE A 108 11.72 -0.82 -2.85
C PHE A 108 11.69 0.14 -1.67
N HIS A 109 12.34 -0.20 -0.55
CA HIS A 109 12.49 0.71 0.58
C HIS A 109 13.26 1.99 0.18
N LYS A 110 14.38 1.85 -0.54
CA LYS A 110 15.12 3.01 -1.09
C LYS A 110 14.27 3.82 -2.08
N VAL A 111 13.48 3.13 -2.90
CA VAL A 111 12.57 3.78 -3.86
C VAL A 111 11.48 4.56 -3.13
N ALA A 112 10.95 4.03 -2.02
CA ALA A 112 9.95 4.69 -1.20
C ALA A 112 10.49 5.95 -0.52
N HIS A 113 11.70 5.90 0.07
CA HIS A 113 12.35 7.08 0.63
C HIS A 113 12.60 8.17 -0.41
N LYS A 114 13.16 7.79 -1.57
CA LYS A 114 13.33 8.73 -2.68
C LYS A 114 12.00 9.32 -3.15
N PHE A 115 10.93 8.52 -3.16
CA PHE A 115 9.59 9.00 -3.48
C PHE A 115 9.10 10.03 -2.46
N TYR A 116 9.29 9.77 -1.18
CA TYR A 116 8.96 10.71 -0.11
C TYR A 116 9.73 12.03 -0.26
N GLU A 117 11.04 11.97 -0.46
CA GLU A 117 11.88 13.16 -0.68
C GLU A 117 11.44 13.97 -1.90
N GLU A 118 11.13 13.32 -3.02
CA GLU A 118 10.64 14.01 -4.21
C GLU A 118 9.30 14.71 -3.97
N ILE A 119 8.38 14.11 -3.19
CA ILE A 119 7.12 14.75 -2.82
C ILE A 119 7.37 15.95 -1.90
N GLN A 120 8.28 15.83 -0.93
CA GLN A 120 8.66 16.96 -0.06
C GLN A 120 9.25 18.12 -0.88
N ILE A 121 10.14 17.83 -1.83
CA ILE A 121 10.72 18.85 -2.72
C ILE A 121 9.65 19.48 -3.61
N LEU A 122 8.70 18.69 -4.13
CA LEU A 122 7.65 19.18 -5.01
C LEU A 122 6.63 20.06 -4.28
N LEU A 123 6.33 19.76 -3.02
CA LEU A 123 5.41 20.57 -2.21
C LEU A 123 6.12 21.80 -1.64
N GLY A 124 7.41 21.70 -1.30
CA GLY A 124 8.08 22.77 -0.55
C GLY A 124 7.39 23.00 0.80
N ASP A 125 7.41 24.24 1.28
CA ASP A 125 6.88 24.58 2.61
C ASP A 125 5.35 24.72 2.64
N ASP A 126 4.73 25.24 1.57
CA ASP A 126 3.29 25.57 1.50
C ASP A 126 2.52 24.83 0.40
N GLY A 127 3.11 23.77 -0.17
CA GLY A 127 2.50 23.03 -1.28
C GLY A 127 1.29 22.20 -0.84
N ILE A 128 0.24 22.23 -1.66
CA ILE A 128 -0.98 21.44 -1.45
C ILE A 128 -1.02 20.31 -2.49
N LEU A 129 -1.12 19.06 -2.02
CA LEU A 129 -1.30 17.89 -2.87
C LEU A 129 -2.79 17.54 -2.99
N PHE A 130 -3.32 17.62 -4.20
CA PHE A 130 -4.61 17.02 -4.51
C PHE A 130 -4.44 15.54 -4.89
N PHE A 131 -5.05 14.64 -4.12
CA PHE A 131 -5.00 13.20 -4.36
C PHE A 131 -6.35 12.54 -4.03
N PRO A 132 -6.89 11.66 -4.90
CA PRO A 132 -8.13 10.96 -4.60
C PRO A 132 -7.91 9.93 -3.48
N THR A 133 -8.75 9.95 -2.45
CA THR A 133 -8.62 9.05 -1.28
C THR A 133 -8.79 7.58 -1.63
N PHE A 134 -9.68 7.25 -2.57
CA PHE A 134 -9.93 5.90 -3.05
C PHE A 134 -10.31 5.95 -4.54
N PRO A 135 -9.92 4.97 -5.38
CA PRO A 135 -10.08 5.06 -6.84
C PRO A 135 -11.52 4.83 -7.34
N GLN A 136 -12.45 4.40 -6.48
CA GLN A 136 -13.83 4.10 -6.83
C GLN A 136 -14.78 4.73 -5.80
N SER A 137 -16.04 4.93 -6.21
CA SER A 137 -17.11 5.26 -5.26
C SER A 137 -17.41 4.07 -4.36
N ALA A 138 -18.03 4.32 -3.20
CA ALA A 138 -18.39 3.27 -2.27
C ALA A 138 -19.29 2.23 -2.96
N SER A 139 -18.94 0.95 -2.83
CA SER A 139 -19.75 -0.14 -3.37
C SER A 139 -21.01 -0.35 -2.52
N VAL A 140 -22.04 -0.94 -3.13
CA VAL A 140 -23.28 -1.29 -2.44
C VAL A 140 -23.02 -2.41 -1.44
N HIS A 141 -23.66 -2.36 -0.27
CA HIS A 141 -23.55 -3.41 0.74
C HIS A 141 -23.90 -4.79 0.16
N GLY A 142 -23.04 -5.78 0.42
CA GLY A 142 -23.17 -7.14 -0.12
C GLY A 142 -22.50 -7.35 -1.48
N GLN A 143 -22.00 -6.29 -2.13
CA GLN A 143 -21.18 -6.43 -3.33
C GLN A 143 -19.75 -6.84 -2.94
N LEU A 144 -19.30 -7.96 -3.48
CA LEU A 144 -17.91 -8.39 -3.38
C LEU A 144 -17.02 -7.38 -4.12
N THR A 145 -16.36 -6.50 -3.38
CA THR A 145 -15.30 -5.65 -3.89
C THR A 145 -14.03 -6.49 -4.05
N LEU A 146 -14.05 -7.47 -4.96
CA LEU A 146 -12.82 -8.10 -5.39
C LEU A 146 -12.05 -7.04 -6.18
N VAL A 147 -10.86 -6.66 -5.69
CA VAL A 147 -9.83 -6.01 -6.50
C VAL A 147 -9.36 -7.07 -7.50
N VAL A 148 -10.18 -7.33 -8.52
CA VAL A 148 -9.82 -8.22 -9.60
C VAL A 148 -8.79 -7.49 -10.43
N ALA A 149 -7.60 -8.08 -10.49
CA ALA A 149 -6.66 -7.85 -11.55
C ALA A 149 -7.38 -8.00 -12.90
N GLN A 150 -7.88 -6.89 -13.45
CA GLN A 150 -8.44 -6.90 -14.79
C GLN A 150 -7.27 -7.02 -15.76
N GLU A 151 -7.16 -8.20 -16.35
CA GLU A 151 -6.39 -8.44 -17.57
C GLU A 151 -6.83 -7.44 -18.66
N ILE A 152 -5.84 -6.81 -19.29
CA ILE A 152 -5.91 -6.40 -20.70
C ILE A 152 -4.73 -7.08 -21.37
#